data_AF-A0A6M2CYQ7-F1
#
_entry.id   AF-A0A6M2CYQ7-F1
#
_cell.length_a   1.000
_cell.length_b   1.000
_cell.length_c   1.000
_cell.angle_alpha   90.00
_cell.angle_beta   90.00
_cell.angle_gamma   90.00
#
_symmetry.space_group_name_H-M   'P 1'
#
loop_
_entity.id
_entity.type
_entity.pdbx_description
1 polymer ?
#
loop_
_entity_poly.entity_id
_entity_poly.type
_entity_poly.pdbx_seq_one_letter_code
_entity_poly.pdbx_strand_id
1 'polypeptide(L)'
;MTFKLEHPCAMAPPKMRLLKLIAVVIVIAFLILYWQSTKTVDRTPVEAVQWVADVLTNPPSTLASTHRSFQESLRLPPIQFDERIVHFDLKGAPPKLEYYDAVFPLLRKLGATGLLMEYEDMFPYTGMLSSLAASNAYSEADIAHILSVARANHLQVIPLVQTFGHLEFALKLQEFSDLREVSHSPQALCPSLNESFALVKAMLDQV
;
A
#
# COMPACT_ATOMS: atom_id res chain seq x y z
N MET A 1 48.39 -48.39 -54.80
CA MET A 1 47.55 -47.18 -55.02
C MET A 1 47.54 -46.38 -53.73
N THR A 2 48.26 -45.27 -53.72
CA THR A 2 48.26 -44.25 -52.66
C THR A 2 47.08 -43.32 -52.85
N PHE A 3 46.28 -43.08 -51.82
CA PHE A 3 45.42 -41.90 -51.75
C PHE A 3 45.55 -41.24 -50.38
N LYS A 4 46.24 -40.08 -50.40
CA LYS A 4 46.19 -39.04 -49.37
C LYS A 4 44.77 -38.48 -49.34
N LEU A 5 44.22 -38.28 -48.15
CA LEU A 5 43.10 -37.36 -47.94
C LEU A 5 43.42 -36.42 -46.78
N GLU A 6 43.23 -35.15 -47.07
CA GLU A 6 43.60 -33.96 -46.32
C GLU A 6 42.52 -33.62 -45.27
N HIS A 7 42.94 -33.05 -44.14
CA HIS A 7 42.18 -32.03 -43.42
C HIS A 7 42.69 -30.66 -43.90
N PRO A 8 41.96 -29.51 -43.81
CA PRO A 8 40.87 -29.19 -42.87
C PRO A 8 39.76 -28.24 -43.42
N CYS A 9 38.66 -28.03 -42.67
CA CYS A 9 37.99 -26.72 -42.60
C CYS A 9 37.12 -26.62 -41.34
N ALA A 10 37.59 -25.91 -40.31
CA ALA A 10 36.83 -25.61 -39.12
C ALA A 10 35.93 -24.38 -39.36
N MET A 11 34.62 -24.61 -39.55
CA MET A 11 33.63 -23.54 -39.47
C MET A 11 33.15 -23.38 -38.03
N ALA A 12 33.42 -22.23 -37.41
CA ALA A 12 32.88 -21.87 -36.10
C ALA A 12 31.33 -21.80 -36.15
N PRO A 13 30.62 -22.37 -35.16
CA PRO A 13 29.17 -22.54 -35.26
C PRO A 13 28.42 -21.20 -35.12
N PRO A 14 27.40 -20.94 -35.96
CA PRO A 14 26.70 -19.65 -36.07
C PRO A 14 25.89 -19.26 -34.82
N LYS A 15 25.72 -20.18 -33.86
CA LYS A 15 24.94 -19.98 -32.62
C LYS A 15 25.56 -18.94 -31.68
N MET A 16 26.89 -18.83 -31.67
CA MET A 16 27.60 -17.94 -30.75
C MET A 16 27.60 -16.47 -31.21
N ARG A 17 27.44 -16.23 -32.51
CA ARG A 17 27.28 -14.87 -33.08
C ARG A 17 25.88 -14.34 -32.83
N LEU A 18 24.85 -15.19 -32.97
CA LEU A 18 23.47 -14.84 -32.67
C LEU A 18 23.27 -14.49 -31.19
N LEU A 19 23.85 -15.27 -30.27
CA LEU A 19 23.76 -15.02 -28.84
C LEU A 19 24.42 -13.69 -28.43
N LYS A 20 25.57 -13.35 -29.03
CA LYS A 20 26.22 -12.05 -28.83
C LYS A 20 25.39 -10.90 -29.36
N LEU A 21 24.71 -11.09 -30.51
CA LEU A 21 23.82 -10.08 -31.06
C LEU A 21 22.62 -9.82 -30.14
N ILE A 22 22.00 -10.89 -29.63
CA ILE A 22 20.88 -10.82 -28.68
C ILE A 22 21.32 -10.10 -27.40
N ALA A 23 22.48 -10.45 -26.84
CA ALA A 23 23.01 -9.80 -25.64
C ALA A 23 23.24 -8.28 -25.85
N VAL A 24 23.77 -7.89 -27.01
CA VAL A 24 23.97 -6.47 -27.35
C VAL A 24 22.63 -5.73 -27.46
N VAL A 25 21.62 -6.34 -28.11
CA VAL A 25 20.27 -5.75 -28.21
C VAL A 25 19.64 -5.57 -26.82
N ILE A 26 19.79 -6.56 -25.93
CA ILE A 26 19.29 -6.49 -24.56
C ILE A 26 19.97 -5.35 -23.79
N VAL A 27 21.30 -5.22 -23.87
CA VAL A 27 22.04 -4.14 -23.20
C VAL A 27 21.61 -2.77 -23.73
N ILE A 28 21.46 -2.63 -25.04
CA ILE A 28 20.98 -1.38 -25.66
C ILE A 28 19.55 -1.07 -25.18
N ALA A 29 18.66 -2.07 -25.13
CA ALA A 29 17.30 -1.90 -24.62
C ALA A 29 17.30 -1.47 -23.14
N PHE A 30 18.12 -2.08 -22.29
CA PHE A 30 18.27 -1.66 -20.89
C PHE A 30 18.81 -0.23 -20.76
N LEU A 31 19.78 0.17 -21.60
CA LEU A 31 20.31 1.53 -21.60
C LEU A 31 19.25 2.54 -22.07
N ILE A 32 18.44 2.20 -23.07
CA ILE A 32 17.32 3.03 -23.54
C ILE A 32 16.25 3.15 -22.45
N LEU A 33 15.86 2.04 -21.82
CA LEU A 33 14.86 2.04 -20.73
C LEU A 33 15.38 2.79 -19.50
N TYR A 34 16.65 2.64 -19.15
CA TYR A 34 17.29 3.41 -18.08
C TYR A 34 17.35 4.91 -18.42
N TRP A 35 17.70 5.25 -19.66
CA TRP A 35 17.69 6.64 -20.12
C TRP A 35 16.26 7.22 -20.14
N GLN A 36 15.26 6.45 -20.57
CA GLN A 36 13.84 6.83 -20.50
C GLN A 36 13.36 6.98 -19.06
N SER A 37 13.78 6.10 -18.15
CA SER A 37 13.48 6.18 -16.72
C SER A 37 14.09 7.43 -16.09
N THR A 38 15.34 7.76 -16.42
CA THR A 38 16.00 8.97 -15.92
C THR A 38 15.46 10.27 -16.53
N LYS A 39 14.78 10.21 -17.68
CA LYS A 39 14.08 11.34 -18.31
C LYS A 39 12.65 11.54 -17.80
N THR A 40 12.04 10.51 -17.19
CA THR A 40 10.65 10.53 -16.69
C THR A 40 10.56 10.82 -15.20
N VAL A 41 11.67 10.73 -14.46
CA VAL A 41 11.77 11.33 -13.12
C VAL A 41 11.96 12.83 -13.31
N ASP A 42 10.85 13.57 -13.33
CA ASP A 42 10.87 15.01 -13.17
C ASP A 42 11.53 15.33 -11.83
N ARG A 43 12.79 15.76 -11.88
CA ARG A 43 13.53 16.26 -10.71
C ARG A 43 13.23 17.74 -10.50
N THR A 44 11.99 18.15 -10.69
CA THR A 44 11.52 19.39 -10.10
C THR A 44 11.65 19.22 -8.59
N PRO A 45 12.44 20.06 -7.89
CA PRO A 45 12.23 20.24 -6.46
C PRO A 45 10.76 20.63 -6.37
N VAL A 46 9.96 19.77 -5.75
CA VAL A 46 8.51 19.92 -5.66
C VAL A 46 8.24 21.37 -5.24
N GLU A 47 7.75 22.20 -6.16
CA GLU A 47 7.39 23.60 -5.89
C GLU A 47 6.39 23.68 -4.73
N ALA A 48 5.67 22.59 -4.44
CA ALA A 48 4.81 22.48 -3.26
C ALA A 48 5.59 22.58 -1.93
N VAL A 49 6.86 22.16 -1.83
CA VAL A 49 7.64 22.31 -0.59
C VAL A 49 8.03 23.77 -0.37
N GLN A 50 8.37 24.49 -1.43
CA GLN A 50 8.69 25.92 -1.36
C GLN A 50 7.42 26.75 -1.14
N TRP A 51 6.31 26.43 -1.82
CA TRP A 51 5.02 27.09 -1.62
C TRP A 51 4.47 26.88 -0.20
N VAL A 52 4.57 25.66 0.35
CA VAL A 52 4.19 25.41 1.76
C VAL A 52 5.08 26.22 2.70
N ALA A 53 6.39 26.28 2.44
CA ALA A 53 7.29 27.13 3.22
C ALA A 53 6.94 28.63 3.10
N ASP A 54 6.59 29.11 1.91
CA ASP A 54 6.23 30.51 1.65
C ASP A 54 4.88 30.88 2.30
N VAL A 55 3.90 29.97 2.31
CA VAL A 55 2.62 30.12 3.03
C VAL A 55 2.82 30.17 4.55
N LEU A 56 3.78 29.40 5.07
CA LEU A 56 4.09 29.38 6.50
C LEU A 56 4.95 30.56 6.96
N THR A 57 5.69 31.21 6.05
CA THR A 57 6.69 32.25 6.41
C THR A 57 6.31 33.67 6.03
N ASN A 58 5.41 33.90 5.06
CA ASN A 58 5.01 35.23 4.63
C ASN A 58 3.55 35.55 5.05
N PRO A 59 3.32 36.38 6.08
CA PRO A 59 1.98 36.88 6.36
C PRO A 59 1.51 37.83 5.23
N PRO A 60 0.21 37.84 4.86
CA PRO A 60 -0.29 38.68 3.77
C PRO A 60 -0.05 40.16 4.04
N SER A 61 0.42 40.89 3.02
CA SER A 61 0.65 42.32 3.11
C SER A 61 -0.65 43.11 3.36
N THR A 62 -0.48 44.18 4.13
CA THR A 62 -1.47 45.05 4.78
C THR A 62 -2.34 45.86 3.82
N LEU A 63 -3.28 45.22 3.13
CA LEU A 63 -4.43 45.89 2.46
C LEU A 63 -5.80 45.33 2.87
N ALA A 64 -5.85 44.44 3.86
CA ALA A 64 -7.06 43.71 4.25
C ALA A 64 -7.59 44.11 5.64
N SER A 65 -7.68 45.40 5.99
CA SER A 65 -8.17 45.80 7.32
C SER A 65 -9.69 45.94 7.41
N THR A 66 -10.38 46.38 6.35
CA THR A 66 -11.83 46.67 6.43
C THR A 66 -12.72 45.47 6.09
N HIS A 67 -12.27 44.52 5.26
CA HIS A 67 -13.05 43.34 4.87
C HIS A 67 -12.86 42.13 5.82
N ARG A 68 -11.93 42.25 6.76
CA ARG A 68 -11.55 41.19 7.70
C ARG A 68 -12.63 41.00 8.77
N SER A 69 -13.28 42.06 9.23
CA SER A 69 -14.21 42.04 10.37
C SER A 69 -15.43 41.15 10.18
N PHE A 70 -15.97 41.05 8.96
CA PHE A 70 -17.15 40.22 8.67
C PHE A 70 -16.78 38.75 8.38
N GLN A 71 -15.63 38.50 7.74
CA GLN A 71 -15.17 37.12 7.53
C GLN A 71 -14.66 36.50 8.84
N GLU A 72 -14.04 37.29 9.72
CA GLU A 72 -13.62 36.86 11.06
C GLU A 72 -14.85 36.56 11.95
N SER A 73 -15.94 37.32 11.83
CA SER A 73 -17.18 37.05 12.59
C SER A 73 -17.95 35.82 12.09
N LEU A 74 -17.71 35.39 10.85
CA LEU A 74 -18.21 34.14 10.28
C LEU A 74 -17.27 32.95 10.53
N ARG A 75 -16.03 33.18 11.00
CA ARG A 75 -15.15 32.10 11.44
C ARG A 75 -15.68 31.58 12.76
N LEU A 76 -16.43 30.48 12.67
CA LEU A 76 -16.61 29.64 13.84
C LEU A 76 -15.22 29.27 14.37
N PRO A 77 -15.01 29.30 15.70
CA PRO A 77 -13.77 28.78 16.27
C PRO A 77 -13.57 27.36 15.73
N PRO A 78 -12.32 26.94 15.44
CA PRO A 78 -12.06 25.61 14.92
C PRO A 78 -12.77 24.59 15.81
N ILE A 79 -13.67 23.80 15.21
CA ILE A 79 -14.35 22.73 15.95
C ILE A 79 -13.26 21.74 16.33
N GLN A 80 -12.93 21.71 17.61
CA GLN A 80 -11.94 20.79 18.14
C GLN A 80 -12.64 19.46 18.38
N PHE A 81 -12.50 18.55 17.41
CA PHE A 81 -12.91 17.16 17.60
C PHE A 81 -11.98 16.52 18.62
N ASP A 82 -12.52 15.82 19.61
CA ASP A 82 -11.72 15.07 20.58
C ASP A 82 -10.89 13.99 19.87
N GLU A 83 -11.56 13.24 18.99
CA GLU A 83 -10.94 12.18 18.18
C GLU A 83 -10.60 12.66 16.77
N ARG A 84 -9.34 12.41 16.37
CA ARG A 84 -8.77 12.73 15.06
C ARG A 84 -8.03 11.48 14.58
N ILE A 85 -8.77 10.64 13.87
CA ILE A 85 -8.34 9.29 13.48
C ILE A 85 -7.80 9.31 12.06
N VAL A 86 -6.64 8.69 11.84
CA VAL A 86 -6.08 8.47 10.49
C VAL A 86 -6.37 7.04 10.06
N HIS A 87 -6.97 6.87 8.89
CA HIS A 87 -7.30 5.56 8.33
C HIS A 87 -6.14 5.03 7.49
N PHE A 88 -5.72 3.81 7.81
CA PHE A 88 -4.75 3.01 7.07
C PHE A 88 -5.50 1.87 6.38
N ASP A 89 -5.67 2.00 5.08
CA ASP A 89 -6.14 0.96 4.17
C ASP A 89 -4.94 0.14 3.71
N LEU A 90 -4.83 -1.11 4.18
CA LEU A 90 -3.64 -1.94 4.01
C LEU A 90 -3.79 -3.00 2.91
N LYS A 91 -5.01 -3.19 2.39
CA LYS A 91 -5.32 -4.32 1.51
C LYS A 91 -4.46 -4.34 0.26
N GLY A 92 -3.91 -5.51 -0.04
CA GLY A 92 -3.00 -5.77 -1.17
C GLY A 92 -1.60 -5.15 -1.12
N ALA A 93 -1.38 -4.01 -0.46
CA ALA A 93 -0.09 -3.30 -0.49
C ALA A 93 0.28 -2.68 0.89
N PRO A 94 0.56 -3.51 1.90
CA PRO A 94 0.89 -3.05 3.25
C PRO A 94 2.22 -2.27 3.25
N PRO A 95 2.31 -1.11 3.94
CA PRO A 95 3.57 -0.44 4.19
C PRO A 95 4.54 -1.31 4.99
N LYS A 96 5.85 -1.07 4.83
CA LYS A 96 6.86 -1.73 5.66
C LYS A 96 6.88 -1.16 7.08
N LEU A 97 7.47 -1.90 8.02
CA LEU A 97 7.57 -1.50 9.42
C LEU A 97 8.22 -0.12 9.62
N GLU A 98 9.27 0.18 8.85
CA GLU A 98 10.00 1.45 8.98
C GLU A 98 9.13 2.67 8.61
N TYR A 99 8.08 2.45 7.81
CA TYR A 99 7.11 3.49 7.51
C TYR A 99 6.31 3.89 8.75
N TYR A 100 5.89 2.91 9.56
CA TYR A 100 5.15 3.16 10.81
C TYR A 100 6.02 3.87 11.84
N ASP A 101 7.29 3.47 11.96
CA ASP A 101 8.28 4.10 12.83
C ASP A 101 8.45 5.59 12.52
N ALA A 102 8.35 5.98 11.25
CA ALA A 102 8.46 7.36 10.81
C ALA A 102 7.13 8.14 10.87
N VAL A 103 6.03 7.52 10.44
CA VAL A 103 4.76 8.22 10.22
C VAL A 103 3.95 8.43 11.50
N PHE A 104 3.97 7.49 12.45
CA PHE A 104 3.18 7.64 13.69
C PHE A 104 3.63 8.83 14.55
N PRO A 105 4.94 9.09 14.76
CA PRO A 105 5.38 10.33 15.42
C PRO A 105 4.95 11.59 14.67
N LEU A 106 4.97 11.56 13.33
CA LEU A 106 4.51 12.69 12.52
C LEU A 106 3.01 12.93 12.70
N LEU A 107 2.18 11.88 12.58
CA LEU A 107 0.73 11.97 12.77
C LEU A 107 0.38 12.52 14.15
N ARG A 108 1.09 12.07 15.19
CA ARG A 108 0.92 12.59 16.54
C ARG A 108 1.24 14.09 16.63
N LYS A 109 2.34 14.54 16.01
CA LYS A 109 2.70 15.98 15.93
C LYS A 109 1.66 16.81 15.16
N LEU A 110 1.03 16.21 14.15
CA LEU A 110 -0.07 16.81 13.39
C LEU A 110 -1.41 16.76 14.13
N GLY A 111 -1.45 16.17 15.32
CA GLY A 111 -2.60 16.18 16.21
C GLY A 111 -3.46 14.92 16.17
N ALA A 112 -3.09 13.86 15.46
CA ALA A 112 -3.86 12.61 15.48
C ALA A 112 -3.97 12.02 16.90
N THR A 113 -5.12 11.42 17.20
CA THR A 113 -5.40 10.72 18.46
C THR A 113 -5.46 9.21 18.29
N GLY A 114 -5.68 8.73 17.07
CA GLY A 114 -5.77 7.31 16.79
C GLY A 114 -5.64 6.95 15.33
N LEU A 115 -5.72 5.65 15.09
CA LEU A 115 -5.47 4.96 13.84
C LEU A 115 -6.61 3.97 13.60
N LEU A 116 -7.27 4.08 12.46
CA LEU A 116 -8.21 3.07 11.99
C LEU A 116 -7.43 2.13 11.06
N MET A 117 -7.23 0.88 11.47
CA MET A 117 -6.40 -0.09 10.76
C MET A 117 -7.29 -1.09 10.03
N GLU A 118 -7.34 -1.02 8.72
CA GLU A 118 -8.07 -1.94 7.86
C GLU A 118 -7.09 -2.94 7.23
N TYR A 119 -7.01 -4.13 7.81
CA TYR A 119 -6.01 -5.13 7.41
C TYR A 119 -6.43 -6.00 6.21
N GLU A 120 -7.70 -6.41 6.13
CA GLU A 120 -8.18 -7.44 5.19
C GLU A 120 -7.23 -8.65 5.09
N ASP A 121 -6.71 -8.95 3.90
CA ASP A 121 -5.78 -10.04 3.63
C ASP A 121 -4.36 -9.81 4.14
N MET A 122 -4.06 -8.64 4.70
CA MET A 122 -2.75 -8.36 5.30
C MET A 122 -2.65 -8.73 6.78
N PHE A 123 -3.74 -9.21 7.38
CA PHE A 123 -3.69 -9.76 8.74
C PHE A 123 -3.15 -11.21 8.74
N PRO A 124 -2.28 -11.59 9.69
CA PRO A 124 -1.77 -12.96 9.84
C PRO A 124 -2.84 -13.93 10.36
N TYR A 125 -3.91 -14.17 9.60
CA TYR A 125 -4.92 -15.14 9.98
C TYR A 125 -4.32 -16.55 10.13
N THR A 126 -4.78 -17.28 11.13
CA THR A 126 -4.33 -18.65 11.43
C THR A 126 -5.50 -19.64 11.44
N GLY A 127 -5.17 -20.94 11.49
CA GLY A 127 -6.15 -22.02 11.56
C GLY A 127 -7.06 -22.07 10.33
N MET A 128 -8.37 -22.15 10.55
CA MET A 128 -9.36 -22.23 9.46
C MET A 128 -9.38 -20.98 8.55
N LEU A 129 -8.82 -19.87 9.03
CA LEU A 129 -8.76 -18.61 8.28
C LEU A 129 -7.41 -18.38 7.58
N SER A 130 -6.47 -19.33 7.65
CA SER A 130 -5.12 -19.14 7.10
C SER A 130 -5.10 -18.82 5.61
N SER A 131 -6.13 -19.26 4.86
CA SER A 131 -6.28 -18.99 3.43
C SER A 131 -6.63 -17.53 3.12
N LEU A 132 -7.09 -16.76 4.12
CA LEU A 132 -7.39 -15.32 3.99
C LEU A 132 -6.12 -14.47 3.95
N ALA A 133 -5.05 -14.91 4.62
CA ALA A 133 -3.79 -14.17 4.66
C ALA A 133 -3.09 -14.23 3.29
N ALA A 134 -2.77 -13.06 2.74
CA ALA A 134 -1.95 -12.98 1.55
C ALA A 134 -0.52 -13.44 1.82
N SER A 135 0.20 -13.80 0.76
CA SER A 135 1.60 -14.24 0.87
C SER A 135 2.55 -13.16 1.39
N ASN A 136 2.16 -11.89 1.30
CA ASN A 136 2.88 -10.73 1.81
C ASN A 136 2.19 -10.07 3.02
N ALA A 137 1.28 -10.79 3.69
CA ALA A 137 0.67 -10.34 4.93
C ALA A 137 1.73 -10.10 6.02
N TYR A 138 1.39 -9.26 6.99
CA TYR A 138 2.20 -9.10 8.20
C TYR A 138 2.30 -10.42 8.96
N SER A 139 3.38 -10.60 9.71
CA SER A 139 3.46 -11.63 10.76
C SER A 139 2.88 -11.12 12.09
N GLU A 140 2.61 -12.02 13.04
CA GLU A 140 2.18 -11.61 14.40
C GLU A 140 3.19 -10.67 15.07
N ALA A 141 4.49 -10.89 14.82
CA ALA A 141 5.55 -10.02 15.33
C ALA A 141 5.51 -8.62 14.72
N ASP A 142 5.18 -8.52 13.42
CA ASP A 142 5.00 -7.25 12.72
C ASP A 142 3.80 -6.47 13.29
N ILE A 143 2.67 -7.15 13.53
CA ILE A 143 1.50 -6.54 14.18
C ILE A 143 1.86 -6.04 15.57
N ALA A 144 2.55 -6.85 16.38
CA ALA A 144 3.01 -6.44 17.71
C ALA A 144 3.93 -5.21 17.65
N HIS A 145 4.83 -5.13 16.66
CA HIS A 145 5.67 -3.96 16.42
C HIS A 145 4.83 -2.72 16.11
N ILE A 146 3.91 -2.80 15.14
CA ILE A 146 3.01 -1.68 14.77
C ILE A 146 2.24 -1.16 15.99
N LEU A 147 1.64 -2.07 16.77
CA LEU A 147 0.89 -1.72 17.98
C LEU A 147 1.79 -1.07 19.05
N SER A 148 3.04 -1.52 19.18
CA SER A 148 4.01 -0.95 20.13
C SER A 148 4.38 0.49 19.75
N VAL A 149 4.62 0.76 18.46
CA VAL A 149 4.97 2.09 17.95
C VAL A 149 3.77 3.04 18.07
N ALA A 150 2.56 2.58 17.77
CA ALA A 150 1.34 3.37 17.96
C ALA A 150 1.14 3.77 19.43
N ARG A 151 1.31 2.81 20.35
CA ARG A 151 1.23 3.05 21.79
C ARG A 151 2.29 4.05 22.28
N ALA A 152 3.53 3.90 21.81
CA ALA A 152 4.62 4.82 22.15
C ALA A 152 4.36 6.26 21.68
N ASN A 153 3.52 6.44 20.65
CA ASN A 153 3.11 7.74 20.13
C ASN A 153 1.73 8.19 20.61
N HIS A 154 1.14 7.52 21.61
CA HIS A 154 -0.18 7.84 22.16
C HIS A 154 -1.29 7.87 21.10
N LEU A 155 -1.24 6.93 20.16
CA LEU A 155 -2.28 6.73 19.15
C LEU A 155 -3.09 5.49 19.51
N GLN A 156 -4.40 5.66 19.70
CA GLN A 156 -5.32 4.53 19.86
C GLN A 156 -5.44 3.77 18.54
N VAL A 157 -5.24 2.46 18.55
CA VAL A 157 -5.48 1.61 17.38
C VAL A 157 -6.90 1.06 17.43
N ILE A 158 -7.63 1.20 16.33
CA ILE A 158 -8.99 0.73 16.13
C ILE A 158 -8.96 -0.19 14.91
N PRO A 159 -9.17 -1.51 15.06
CA PRO A 159 -9.24 -2.39 13.91
C PRO A 159 -10.57 -2.16 13.16
N LEU A 160 -10.49 -2.07 11.83
CA LEU A 160 -11.64 -2.16 10.93
C LEU A 160 -11.68 -3.58 10.37
N VAL A 161 -12.73 -4.32 10.75
CA VAL A 161 -13.00 -5.67 10.24
C VAL A 161 -14.26 -5.63 9.39
N GLN A 162 -14.15 -6.13 8.16
CA GLN A 162 -15.29 -6.24 7.26
C GLN A 162 -16.24 -7.36 7.73
N THR A 163 -17.53 -7.04 7.84
CA THR A 163 -18.54 -7.95 8.40
C THR A 163 -19.69 -8.25 7.46
N PHE A 164 -19.72 -7.63 6.28
CA PHE A 164 -20.78 -7.82 5.30
C PHE A 164 -20.30 -7.58 3.86
N GLY A 165 -20.01 -6.33 3.51
CA GLY A 165 -19.43 -5.95 2.23
C GLY A 165 -17.90 -5.93 2.28
N HIS A 166 -17.26 -5.63 1.14
CA HIS A 166 -15.81 -5.57 1.01
C HIS A 166 -15.09 -6.86 1.44
N LEU A 167 -15.76 -8.00 1.25
CA LEU A 167 -15.24 -9.32 1.61
C LEU A 167 -14.64 -10.07 0.42
N GLU A 168 -14.26 -9.38 -0.65
CA GLU A 168 -13.67 -9.98 -1.84
C GLU A 168 -12.42 -10.78 -1.49
N PHE A 169 -11.63 -10.33 -0.51
CA PHE A 169 -10.43 -11.04 -0.07
C PHE A 169 -10.73 -12.45 0.45
N ALA A 170 -11.88 -12.64 1.10
CA ALA A 170 -12.35 -13.94 1.58
C ALA A 170 -13.20 -14.67 0.54
N LEU A 171 -14.25 -14.02 0.04
CA LEU A 171 -15.27 -14.64 -0.78
C LEU A 171 -14.82 -14.93 -2.22
N LYS A 172 -13.66 -14.42 -2.67
CA LYS A 172 -13.03 -14.87 -3.93
C LYS A 172 -12.51 -16.31 -3.84
N LEU A 173 -12.24 -16.80 -2.63
CA LEU A 173 -11.69 -18.13 -2.41
C LEU A 173 -12.80 -19.19 -2.54
N GLN A 174 -12.44 -20.34 -3.11
CA GLN A 174 -13.39 -21.42 -3.36
C GLN A 174 -14.02 -21.98 -2.08
N GLU A 175 -13.29 -21.95 -0.96
CA GLU A 175 -13.76 -22.42 0.35
C GLU A 175 -14.89 -21.56 0.93
N PHE A 176 -14.96 -20.28 0.56
CA PHE A 176 -15.95 -19.33 1.08
C PHE A 176 -16.95 -18.86 0.01
N SER A 177 -16.89 -19.40 -1.21
CA SER A 177 -17.72 -18.92 -2.32
C SER A 177 -19.22 -19.12 -2.10
N ASP A 178 -19.60 -20.13 -1.34
CA ASP A 178 -20.99 -20.47 -1.05
C ASP A 178 -21.62 -19.50 -0.05
N LEU A 179 -20.80 -18.68 0.62
CA LEU A 179 -21.26 -17.66 1.57
C LEU A 179 -21.61 -16.34 0.90
N ARG A 180 -21.50 -16.22 -0.42
CA ARG A 180 -21.82 -14.98 -1.15
C ARG A 180 -23.32 -14.71 -1.15
N GLU A 181 -23.71 -13.44 -0.97
CA GLU A 181 -25.11 -12.99 -1.14
C GLU A 181 -25.58 -13.19 -2.59
N VAL A 182 -24.70 -12.89 -3.53
CA VAL A 182 -24.94 -13.08 -4.96
C VAL A 182 -23.85 -14.00 -5.49
N SER A 183 -24.23 -15.19 -5.98
CA SER A 183 -23.29 -16.27 -6.34
C SER A 183 -22.12 -15.87 -7.24
N HIS A 184 -22.34 -14.95 -8.19
CA HIS A 184 -21.35 -14.47 -9.14
C HIS A 184 -20.53 -13.26 -8.66
N SER A 185 -20.78 -12.74 -7.46
CA SER A 185 -20.13 -11.55 -6.90
C SER A 185 -19.50 -11.85 -5.53
N PRO A 186 -18.18 -11.71 -5.36
CA PRO A 186 -17.52 -11.93 -4.08
C PRO A 186 -17.58 -10.71 -3.14
N GLN A 187 -18.32 -9.65 -3.47
CA GLN A 187 -18.27 -8.40 -2.71
C GLN A 187 -18.98 -8.48 -1.35
N ALA A 188 -20.03 -9.30 -1.25
CA ALA A 188 -20.93 -9.30 -0.10
C ALA A 188 -21.26 -10.70 0.38
N LEU A 189 -21.27 -10.85 1.70
CA LEU A 189 -21.63 -12.04 2.44
C LEU A 189 -23.16 -12.18 2.53
N CYS A 190 -23.70 -13.39 2.37
CA CYS A 190 -25.11 -13.66 2.55
C CYS A 190 -25.44 -13.65 4.06
N PRO A 191 -26.23 -12.69 4.57
CA PRO A 191 -26.45 -12.54 6.00
C PRO A 191 -27.44 -13.58 6.55
N SER A 192 -28.12 -14.33 5.66
CA SER A 192 -29.11 -15.33 6.04
C SER A 192 -28.51 -16.72 6.34
N LEU A 193 -27.21 -16.92 6.10
CA LEU A 193 -26.50 -18.17 6.37
C LEU A 193 -25.85 -18.12 7.76
N ASN A 194 -25.95 -19.20 8.54
CA ASN A 194 -25.33 -19.27 9.87
C ASN A 194 -23.80 -19.28 9.77
N GLU A 195 -23.28 -19.88 8.71
CA GLU A 195 -21.86 -19.97 8.38
C GLU A 195 -21.25 -18.60 8.11
N SER A 196 -22.02 -17.66 7.56
CA SER A 196 -21.61 -16.26 7.39
C SER A 196 -21.32 -15.60 8.74
N PHE A 197 -22.20 -15.80 9.72
CA PHE A 197 -21.96 -15.31 11.07
C PHE A 197 -20.74 -15.99 11.72
N ALA A 198 -20.57 -17.30 11.50
CA ALA A 198 -19.41 -18.04 12.00
C ALA A 198 -18.09 -17.51 11.44
N LEU A 199 -18.03 -17.20 10.13
CA LEU A 199 -16.87 -16.58 9.49
C LEU A 199 -16.55 -15.21 10.09
N VAL A 200 -17.55 -14.33 10.21
CA VAL A 200 -17.38 -13.00 10.80
C VAL A 200 -16.88 -13.08 12.24
N LYS A 201 -17.48 -13.96 13.05
CA LYS A 201 -17.05 -14.18 14.42
C LYS A 201 -15.60 -14.69 14.48
N ALA A 202 -15.23 -15.62 13.61
CA ALA A 202 -13.86 -16.15 13.57
C ALA A 202 -12.83 -15.08 13.20
N MET A 203 -13.16 -14.14 12.29
CA MET A 203 -12.29 -13.01 11.97
C MET A 203 -12.16 -12.06 13.17
N LEU A 204 -13.29 -11.70 13.81
CA LEU A 204 -13.31 -10.83 14.99
C LEU A 204 -12.62 -11.44 16.21
N ASP A 205 -12.63 -12.76 16.36
CA ASP A 205 -11.94 -13.44 17.46
C ASP A 205 -10.40 -13.38 17.30
N GLN A 206 -9.87 -13.14 16.09
CA GLN A 206 -8.44 -13.07 15.81
C GLN A 206 -7.87 -11.65 15.78
N VAL A 207 -8.62 -10.66 15.29
CA VAL A 207 -8.17 -9.26 15.11
C VAL A 207 -8.40 -8.42 16.36
#